data_AF-A0A2V5L553-F1
#
_entry.id   AF-A0A2V5L553-F1
#
_cell.length_a   1.000
_cell.length_b   1.000
_cell.length_c   1.000
_cell.angle_alpha   90.00
_cell.angle_beta   90.00
_cell.angle_gamma   90.00
#
_symmetry.space_group_name_H-M   'P 1'
#
loop_
_entity.id
_entity.type
_entity.pdbx_description
1 polymer ?
#
loop_
_entity_poly.entity_id
_entity_poly.type
_entity_poly.pdbx_seq_one_letter_code
_entity_poly.pdbx_strand_id
1 'polypeptide(L)'
;MSIHFHVYSFPEAKTSVTRLGHDAVWAILTNLYGQPTRLSNNEEVPPSSWKVNGRTIDTHFFDRRDSSLMLSISDGELSAAADAEVARDSHDSDPIKPSR
;
A
#
# COMPACT_ATOMS: atom_id res chain seq x y z
N MET A 1 -10.17 -2.90 -0.40
CA MET A 1 -9.55 -4.22 -0.19
C MET A 1 -8.04 -4.07 0.00
N SER A 2 -7.41 -4.94 0.79
CA SER A 2 -5.95 -4.97 0.98
C SER A 2 -5.43 -6.38 0.81
N ILE A 3 -4.29 -6.54 0.14
CA ILE A 3 -3.56 -7.80 0.02
C ILE A 3 -2.21 -7.63 0.69
N HIS A 4 -1.83 -8.59 1.54
CA HIS A 4 -0.58 -8.59 2.28
C HIS A 4 0.26 -9.80 1.86
N PHE A 5 1.53 -9.55 1.53
CA PHE A 5 2.50 -10.56 1.15
C PHE A 5 3.69 -10.50 2.12
N HIS A 6 4.04 -11.65 2.70
CA HIS A 6 5.36 -11.82 3.32
C HIS A 6 6.30 -12.33 2.23
N VAL A 7 7.10 -11.43 1.68
CA VAL A 7 7.91 -11.71 0.49
C VAL A 7 9.05 -12.66 0.85
N TYR A 8 9.68 -12.44 2.00
CA TYR A 8 10.66 -13.34 2.61
C TYR A 8 10.54 -13.28 4.13
N SER A 9 10.74 -14.41 4.79
CA SER A 9 10.80 -14.53 6.25
C SER A 9 11.89 -15.53 6.62
N PHE A 10 12.75 -15.11 7.53
CA PHE A 10 13.80 -15.93 8.11
C PHE A 10 13.59 -15.98 9.63
N PRO A 11 13.69 -17.16 10.26
CA PRO A 11 13.43 -17.31 11.68
C PRO A 11 14.49 -16.61 12.54
N GLU A 12 15.68 -16.34 12.01
CA GLU A 12 16.70 -15.57 12.69
C GLU A 12 16.43 -14.06 12.61
N ALA A 13 16.64 -13.36 13.73
CA ALA A 13 16.63 -11.90 13.78
C ALA A 13 17.87 -11.31 13.06
N LYS A 14 17.71 -10.08 12.54
CA LYS A 14 18.79 -9.27 11.93
C LYS A 14 19.60 -9.97 10.84
N THR A 15 18.98 -10.84 10.03
CA THR A 15 19.70 -11.47 8.93
C THR A 15 20.05 -10.42 7.86
N SER A 16 21.31 -10.45 7.43
CA SER A 16 21.79 -9.58 6.36
C SER A 16 21.06 -9.84 5.04
N VAL A 17 20.62 -11.08 4.81
CA VAL A 17 19.89 -11.48 3.61
C VAL A 17 18.52 -10.81 3.52
N THR A 18 17.74 -10.75 4.61
CA THR A 18 16.45 -10.04 4.59
C THR A 18 16.66 -8.54 4.37
N ARG A 19 17.73 -7.96 4.93
CA ARG A 19 18.06 -6.55 4.70
C ARG A 19 18.37 -6.28 3.22
N LEU A 20 19.19 -7.12 2.58
CA LEU A 20 19.47 -7.02 1.14
C LEU A 20 18.19 -7.17 0.31
N GLY A 21 17.31 -8.10 0.69
CA GLY A 21 16.01 -8.27 0.04
C GLY A 21 15.11 -7.04 0.16
N HIS A 22 15.03 -6.45 1.36
CA HIS A 22 14.35 -5.18 1.58
C HIS A 22 14.90 -4.07 0.69
N ASP A 23 16.23 -3.89 0.68
CA ASP A 23 16.86 -2.80 -0.07
C ASP A 23 16.66 -2.96 -1.59
N ALA A 24 16.65 -4.21 -2.08
CA ALA A 24 16.34 -4.51 -3.48
C ALA A 24 14.88 -4.19 -3.85
N VAL A 25 13.91 -4.62 -3.03
CA VAL A 25 12.48 -4.30 -3.25
C VAL A 25 12.25 -2.79 -3.17
N TRP A 26 12.86 -2.13 -2.18
CA TRP A 26 12.80 -0.69 -2.00
C TRP A 26 13.35 0.06 -3.22
N ALA A 27 14.50 -0.37 -3.76
CA ALA A 27 15.09 0.20 -4.96
C ALA A 27 14.20 0.00 -6.20
N ILE A 28 13.61 -1.18 -6.37
CA ILE A 28 12.67 -1.47 -7.47
C ILE A 28 11.45 -0.54 -7.39
N LEU A 29 10.79 -0.47 -6.24
CA LEU A 29 9.62 0.39 -6.04
C LEU A 29 9.97 1.87 -6.23
N THR A 30 11.12 2.29 -5.73
CA THR A 30 11.59 3.67 -5.89
C THR A 30 11.89 4.01 -7.34
N ASN A 31 12.47 3.09 -8.11
CA ASN A 31 12.72 3.28 -9.52
C ASN A 31 11.42 3.36 -10.35
N LEU A 32 10.39 2.59 -9.96
CA LEU A 32 9.11 2.57 -10.67
C LEU A 32 8.19 3.74 -10.30
N TYR A 33 8.19 4.15 -9.03
CA TYR A 33 7.16 5.03 -8.47
C TYR A 33 7.71 6.30 -7.80
N GLY A 34 9.03 6.50 -7.81
CA GLY A 34 9.69 7.61 -7.14
C GLY A 34 9.88 7.39 -5.63
N GLN A 35 10.26 8.45 -4.92
CA GLN A 35 10.57 8.35 -3.48
C GLN A 35 9.33 7.99 -2.65
N PRO A 36 9.42 7.06 -1.69
CA PRO A 36 8.33 6.80 -0.78
C PRO A 36 8.11 7.96 0.19
N THR A 37 6.89 8.03 0.71
CA THR A 37 6.63 8.69 1.98
C THR A 37 7.13 7.79 3.10
N ARG A 38 8.09 8.25 3.89
CA ARG A 38 8.54 7.53 5.08
C ARG A 38 7.59 7.80 6.24
N LEU A 39 7.12 6.74 6.89
CA LEU A 39 6.38 6.87 8.14
C LEU A 39 7.38 7.12 9.26
N SER A 40 7.21 8.23 9.99
CA SER A 40 8.04 8.54 11.15
C SER A 40 7.77 7.51 12.25
N ASN A 41 8.70 6.59 12.44
CA ASN A 41 8.68 5.68 13.56
C ASN A 41 10.09 5.57 14.19
N ASN A 42 10.14 5.00 15.39
CA ASN A 42 11.37 4.84 16.16
C ASN A 42 12.12 3.53 15.80
N GLU A 43 11.92 3.02 14.58
CA GLU A 43 12.56 1.82 14.07
C GLU A 43 13.82 2.20 13.29
N GLU A 44 14.83 1.32 13.31
CA GLU A 44 16.07 1.51 12.53
C GLU A 44 15.78 1.58 11.02
N VAL A 45 14.73 0.87 10.59
CA VAL A 45 14.24 0.85 9.22
C VAL A 45 12.77 1.26 9.22
N PRO A 46 12.47 2.55 8.95
CA PRO A 46 11.09 3.00 8.94
C PRO A 46 10.31 2.41 7.74
N PRO A 47 9.03 2.06 7.93
CA PRO A 47 8.12 1.69 6.87
C PRO A 47 8.08 2.75 5.78
N SER A 48 7.97 2.28 4.55
CA SER A 48 7.91 3.12 3.35
C SER A 48 6.59 2.90 2.63
N SER A 49 5.96 4.00 2.19
CA SER A 49 4.66 3.99 1.52
C SER A 49 4.73 4.73 0.17
N TRP A 50 4.13 4.15 -0.86
CA TRP A 50 3.95 4.76 -2.18
C TRP A 50 2.47 4.87 -2.50
N LYS A 51 2.05 6.03 -3.03
CA LYS A 51 0.73 6.21 -3.62
C LYS A 51 0.84 6.16 -5.14
N VAL A 52 0.17 5.17 -5.75
CA VAL A 52 0.25 4.91 -7.19
C VAL A 52 -1.14 4.59 -7.70
N ASN A 53 -1.67 5.42 -8.60
CA ASN A 53 -2.95 5.21 -9.29
C ASN A 53 -4.12 4.85 -8.33
N GLY A 54 -4.27 5.58 -7.23
CA GLY A 54 -5.32 5.34 -6.22
C GLY A 54 -5.11 4.09 -5.35
N ARG A 55 -3.91 3.50 -5.41
CA ARG A 55 -3.48 2.39 -4.55
C ARG A 55 -2.36 2.86 -3.63
N THR A 56 -2.32 2.28 -2.45
CA THR A 56 -1.21 2.42 -1.50
C THR A 56 -0.40 1.14 -1.49
N ILE A 57 0.91 1.26 -1.69
CA ILE A 57 1.87 0.18 -1.55
C ILE A 57 2.69 0.46 -0.31
N ASP A 58 2.66 -0.43 0.68
CA ASP A 58 3.40 -0.28 1.93
C ASP A 58 4.43 -1.40 2.09
N THR A 59 5.62 -1.04 2.57
CA THR A 59 6.65 -2.00 2.95
C THR A 59 7.01 -1.83 4.42
N HIS A 60 7.12 -2.96 5.13
CA HIS A 60 7.57 -2.99 6.52
C HIS A 60 8.63 -4.08 6.68
N PHE A 61 9.79 -3.68 7.21
CA PHE A 61 10.85 -4.58 7.59
C PHE A 61 10.77 -4.90 9.08
N PHE A 62 10.69 -6.18 9.42
CA PHE A 62 10.72 -6.68 10.79
C PHE A 62 12.06 -7.37 11.01
N ASP A 63 12.76 -7.03 12.09
CA ASP A 63 14.10 -7.57 12.38
C ASP A 63 14.32 -7.96 13.85
N ARG A 64 13.31 -7.77 14.71
CA ARG A 64 13.45 -7.91 16.17
C ARG A 64 13.38 -9.34 16.67
N ARG A 65 12.51 -10.18 16.09
CA ARG A 65 12.30 -11.58 16.50
C ARG A 65 12.66 -12.52 15.37
N ASP A 66 12.06 -12.26 14.23
CA ASP A 66 12.33 -12.82 12.93
C ASP A 66 12.84 -11.71 12.00
N SER A 67 13.43 -12.08 10.87
CA SER A 67 13.76 -11.15 9.80
C SER A 67 12.80 -11.33 8.64
N SER A 68 11.81 -10.47 8.52
CA SER A 68 10.81 -10.56 7.45
C SER A 68 10.54 -9.22 6.75
N LEU A 69 10.20 -9.33 5.46
CA LEU A 69 9.72 -8.21 4.66
C LEU A 69 8.24 -8.42 4.34
N MET A 70 7.41 -7.50 4.80
CA MET A 70 6.01 -7.42 4.42
C MET A 70 5.82 -6.37 3.32
N LEU A 71 5.05 -6.74 2.30
CA LEU A 71 4.55 -5.86 1.24
C LEU A 71 3.03 -5.88 1.28
N SER A 72 2.39 -4.73 1.45
CA SER A 72 0.95 -4.58 1.40
C SER A 72 0.54 -3.72 0.22
N ILE A 73 -0.57 -4.08 -0.42
CA ILE A 73 -1.19 -3.29 -1.48
C ILE A 73 -2.65 -3.09 -1.13
N SER A 74 -3.05 -1.83 -0.96
CA SER A 74 -4.42 -1.42 -0.63
C SER A 74 -5.01 -0.55 -1.75
N ASP A 75 -6.29 -0.74 -2.07
CA ASP A 75 -7.01 0.02 -3.10
C ASP A 75 -8.13 0.92 -2.52
N GLY A 76 -8.01 1.31 -1.25
CA GLY A 76 -9.07 2.02 -0.52
C GLY A 76 -9.53 3.33 -1.18
N GLU A 77 -8.61 4.12 -1.72
CA GLU A 77 -8.97 5.37 -2.43
C GLU A 77 -9.71 5.06 -3.75
N LEU A 78 -9.29 4.02 -4.47
CA LEU A 78 -9.95 3.58 -5.71
C LEU A 78 -11.36 3.04 -5.45
N SER A 79 -11.53 2.24 -4.39
CA SER A 79 -12.83 1.72 -3.98
C SER A 79 -13.78 2.86 -3.60
N ALA A 80 -13.32 3.82 -2.80
CA ALA A 80 -14.13 4.95 -2.38
C ALA A 80 -14.55 5.84 -3.57
N ALA A 81 -13.67 6.03 -4.55
CA ALA A 81 -13.98 6.76 -5.77
C ALA A 81 -15.06 6.05 -6.62
N ALA A 82 -14.98 4.72 -6.74
CA ALA A 82 -15.99 3.93 -7.44
C ALA A 82 -17.37 4.01 -6.74
N ASP A 83 -17.39 3.88 -5.41
CA ASP A 83 -18.63 3.97 -4.63
C ASP A 83 -19.29 5.35 -4.74
N ALA A 84 -18.48 6.42 -4.73
CA ALA A 84 -18.96 7.79 -4.90
C ALA A 84 -19.57 8.04 -6.29
N GLU A 85 -19.03 7.41 -7.34
CA GLU A 85 -19.59 7.52 -8.70
C GLU A 85 -20.94 6.80 -8.82
N VAL A 86 -21.05 5.58 -8.28
CA VAL A 86 -22.32 4.84 -8.23
C VAL A 86 -23.39 5.62 -7.47
N ALA A 87 -23.01 6.29 -6.38
CA ALA A 87 -23.92 7.14 -5.60
C ALA A 87 -24.40 8.38 -6.38
N ARG A 88 -23.61 8.90 -7.33
CA ARG A 88 -24.00 10.05 -8.18
C ARG A 88 -24.95 9.63 -9.30
N ASP A 89 -24.67 8.53 -9.99
CA ASP A 89 -25.53 7.99 -11.05
C ASP A 89 -26.94 7.61 -10.55
N SER A 90 -27.02 7.13 -9.31
CA SER A 90 -28.30 6.82 -8.67
C SER A 90 -29.08 8.06 -8.23
N HIS A 91 -28.43 9.24 -8.11
CA HIS A 91 -29.10 10.50 -7.79
C HIS A 91 -29.66 11.20 -9.03
N ASP A 92 -29.04 11.04 -10.20
CA ASP A 92 -29.46 11.66 -11.48
C ASP A 92 -30.64 10.93 -12.14
N SER A 93 -31.09 9.82 -11.55
CA SER A 93 -32.25 9.03 -11.97
C SER A 93 -33.58 9.55 -11.39
N ASP A 94 -33.71 10.85 -11.16
CA ASP A 94 -34.97 11.44 -10.69
C ASP A 94 -35.96 11.52 -11.88
N PRO A 95 -37.14 10.88 -11.82
CA PRO A 95 -38.05 10.84 -12.95
C PRO A 95 -38.58 12.25 -13.24
N ILE A 96 -38.28 12.75 -14.45
CA ILE A 96 -38.83 14.01 -14.97
C ILE A 96 -40.36 13.93 -14.88
N LYS A 97 -40.95 14.60 -13.89
CA LYS A 97 -42.40 14.72 -13.79
C LYS A 97 -42.88 15.66 -14.91
N PRO A 98 -43.79 15.21 -15.79
CA PRO A 98 -44.34 16.09 -16.81
C PRO A 98 -45.14 17.20 -16.13
N SER A 99 -44.78 18.44 -16.44
CA SER A 99 -45.49 19.63 -15.99
C SER A 99 -46.88 19.67 -16.64
N ARG A 100 -47.90 19.92 -15.81
CA ARG A 100 -49.32 19.91 -16.18
C ARG A 100 -49.75 21.19 -16.89
#